data_AF-A0A7K9VI02-F1
#
_entry.id   AF-A0A7K9VI02-F1
#
_cell.length_a   1.000
_cell.length_b   1.000
_cell.length_c   1.000
_cell.angle_alpha   90.00
_cell.angle_beta   90.00
_cell.angle_gamma   90.00
#
_symmetry.space_group_name_H-M   'P 1'
#
loop_
_entity.id
_entity.type
_entity.pdbx_description
1 polymer ?
#
loop_
_entity_poly.entity_id
_entity_poly.type
_entity_poly.pdbx_seq_one_letter_code
_entity_poly.pdbx_strand_id
1 'polypeptide(L)'
;CRILLKKYRLPRDHEYASKLGLLEREIEEMIQQLHQEQTQHAEQTLFSHTLHEENDKCIHQKEIDEEDVCPICQEELLKKMLPITYCRYSCGNNVHIKCMKIWADHQDETEKDSVVKCPLCR
;
A
#
# COMPACT_ATOMS: atom_id res chain seq x y z
N CYS A 1 24.03 -15.19 6.83
CA CYS A 1 24.44 -13.77 6.60
C CYS A 1 23.45 -12.78 7.26
N ARG A 2 23.91 -11.76 8.01
CA ARG A 2 22.98 -10.79 8.70
C ARG A 2 22.12 -9.98 7.73
N ILE A 3 22.58 -9.78 6.49
CA ILE A 3 21.86 -9.04 5.45
C ILE A 3 20.61 -9.82 5.01
N LEU A 4 20.72 -11.14 4.83
CA LEU A 4 19.59 -12.02 4.48
C LEU A 4 18.48 -11.97 5.54
N LEU A 5 18.85 -12.00 6.82
CA LEU A 5 17.89 -11.94 7.93
C LEU A 5 17.23 -10.56 8.08
N LYS A 6 17.99 -9.47 7.90
CA LYS A 6 17.47 -8.10 8.14
C LYS A 6 16.76 -7.49 6.94
N LYS A 7 17.35 -7.60 5.75
CA LYS A 7 16.83 -6.94 4.54
C LYS A 7 15.76 -7.77 3.86
N TYR A 8 15.97 -9.09 3.81
CA TYR A 8 15.06 -10.03 3.15
C TYR A 8 14.15 -10.77 4.14
N ARG A 9 14.16 -10.39 5.42
CA ARG A 9 13.27 -10.92 6.49
C ARG A 9 13.21 -12.45 6.57
N LEU A 10 14.26 -13.15 6.15
CA LEU A 10 14.31 -14.60 6.19
C LEU A 10 14.22 -15.13 7.64
N PRO A 11 13.47 -16.22 7.88
CA PRO A 11 13.46 -16.93 9.15
C PRO A 11 14.89 -17.34 9.55
N ARG A 12 15.17 -17.33 10.85
CA ARG A 12 16.50 -17.73 11.37
C ARG A 12 16.83 -19.18 11.06
N ASP A 13 15.80 -20.00 10.89
CA ASP A 13 15.91 -21.44 10.60
C ASP A 13 15.97 -21.75 9.10
N HIS A 14 15.97 -20.72 8.24
CA HIS A 14 15.99 -20.90 6.79
C HIS A 14 17.38 -21.36 6.31
N GLU A 15 17.43 -22.36 5.43
CA GLU A 15 18.67 -22.93 4.89
C GLU A 15 19.60 -21.88 4.27
N TYR A 16 19.03 -20.89 3.57
CA TYR A 16 19.78 -19.76 2.99
C TYR A 16 20.45 -18.84 4.02
N ALA A 17 19.98 -18.82 5.27
CA ALA A 17 20.58 -18.00 6.32
C ALA A 17 21.93 -18.56 6.81
N SER A 18 22.11 -19.90 6.74
CA SER A 18 23.31 -20.62 7.14
C SER A 18 24.34 -20.80 6.02
N LYS A 19 23.94 -20.59 4.75
CA LYS A 19 24.86 -20.58 3.60
C LYS A 19 25.81 -19.37 3.63
N LEU A 20 27.07 -19.60 3.27
CA LEU A 20 28.12 -18.57 3.13
C LEU A 20 27.92 -17.68 1.90
N GLY A 21 27.28 -18.21 0.86
CA GLY A 21 26.89 -17.51 -0.37
C GLY A 21 25.72 -18.23 -1.02
N LEU A 22 24.94 -17.51 -1.82
CA LEU A 22 23.83 -18.03 -2.59
C LEU A 22 24.20 -18.04 -4.07
N LEU A 23 23.75 -19.07 -4.77
CA LEU A 23 23.79 -19.13 -6.22
C LEU A 23 22.75 -18.19 -6.83
N GLU A 24 22.99 -17.74 -8.05
CA GLU A 24 22.08 -16.82 -8.76
C GLU A 24 20.63 -17.32 -8.81
N ARG A 25 20.43 -18.61 -9.09
CA ARG A 25 19.10 -19.25 -9.05
C ARG A 25 18.44 -19.19 -7.67
N GLU A 26 19.20 -19.41 -6.60
CA GLU A 26 18.69 -19.33 -5.23
C GLU A 26 18.31 -17.89 -4.85
N ILE A 27 19.03 -16.90 -5.40
CA ILE A 27 18.71 -15.47 -5.24
C ILE A 27 17.40 -15.13 -5.97
N GLU A 28 17.25 -15.60 -7.20
CA GLU A 28 16.03 -15.38 -8.00
C GLU A 28 14.79 -16.01 -7.34
N GLU A 29 14.88 -17.26 -6.91
CA GLU A 29 13.82 -17.96 -6.18
C GLU A 29 13.43 -17.22 -4.89
N MET A 30 14.43 -16.78 -4.11
CA MET A 30 14.21 -16.00 -2.89
C MET A 30 13.50 -14.67 -3.17
N ILE A 31 13.91 -13.95 -4.22
CA ILE A 31 13.29 -12.67 -4.59
C ILE A 31 11.84 -12.90 -5.06
N GLN A 32 11.57 -13.95 -5.84
CA GLN A 32 10.21 -14.25 -6.30
C GLN A 32 9.27 -14.61 -5.15
N GLN A 33 9.73 -15.40 -4.18
CA GLN A 33 8.93 -15.75 -3.01
C GLN A 33 8.59 -14.51 -2.17
N LEU A 34 9.52 -13.55 -2.01
CA LEU A 34 9.25 -12.29 -1.33
C LEU A 34 8.25 -11.39 -2.05
N HIS A 35 8.25 -11.42 -3.38
CA HIS A 35 7.23 -10.72 -4.15
C HIS A 35 5.85 -11.38 -3.96
N GLN A 36 5.77 -12.71 -3.97
CA GLN A 36 4.52 -13.44 -3.73
C GLN A 36 3.96 -13.23 -2.32
N GLU A 37 4.81 -13.26 -1.28
CA GLU A 37 4.42 -12.96 0.10
C GLU A 37 3.95 -11.50 0.24
N GLN A 38 4.58 -10.55 -0.46
CA GLN A 38 4.12 -9.15 -0.50
C GLN A 38 2.79 -8.99 -1.24
N THR A 39 2.56 -9.72 -2.33
CA THR A 39 1.28 -9.70 -3.04
C THR A 39 0.16 -10.28 -2.16
N GLN A 40 0.40 -11.39 -1.48
CA GLN A 40 -0.56 -12.00 -0.55
C GLN A 40 -0.82 -11.14 0.70
N HIS A 41 0.22 -10.49 1.25
CA HIS A 41 0.05 -9.55 2.37
C HIS A 41 -0.56 -8.21 1.95
N ALA A 42 -0.39 -7.75 0.70
CA ALA A 42 -1.12 -6.58 0.20
C ALA A 42 -2.61 -6.87 0.14
N GLU A 43 -3.00 -8.08 -0.26
CA GLU A 43 -4.39 -8.54 -0.26
C GLU A 43 -4.95 -8.74 1.15
N GLN A 44 -4.13 -9.21 2.10
CA GLN A 44 -4.57 -9.46 3.49
C GLN A 44 -4.51 -8.23 4.42
N THR A 45 -3.58 -7.28 4.21
CA THR A 45 -3.51 -6.03 4.99
C THR A 45 -4.54 -4.98 4.57
N LEU A 46 -5.23 -5.22 3.45
CA LEU A 46 -6.43 -4.48 3.03
C LEU A 46 -7.67 -4.80 3.89
N PHE A 47 -7.61 -5.76 4.83
CA PHE A 47 -8.79 -6.34 5.49
C PHE A 47 -8.88 -6.16 7.01
N SER A 48 -7.99 -5.42 7.69
CA SER A 48 -7.95 -5.47 9.17
C SER A 48 -8.27 -4.19 9.94
N HIS A 49 -8.55 -3.05 9.31
CA HIS A 49 -9.04 -1.89 10.06
C HIS A 49 -10.03 -1.08 9.23
N THR A 50 -11.29 -1.51 9.22
CA THR A 50 -12.51 -0.69 9.41
C THR A 50 -13.73 -1.53 8.98
N LEU A 51 -14.15 -2.46 9.84
CA LEU A 51 -15.53 -2.94 9.79
C LEU A 51 -16.35 -2.02 10.68
N HIS A 52 -16.83 -0.94 10.07
CA HIS A 52 -18.19 -0.49 10.35
C HIS A 52 -18.97 -0.79 9.07
N GLU A 53 -19.74 -1.87 9.15
CA GLU A 53 -20.72 -2.27 8.15
C GLU A 53 -21.80 -1.20 8.10
N GLU A 54 -21.71 -0.31 7.12
CA GLU A 54 -22.88 0.45 6.68
C GLU A 54 -23.03 0.21 5.18
N ASN A 55 -24.16 -0.41 4.87
CA ASN A 55 -24.60 -0.91 3.58
C ASN A 55 -24.61 0.20 2.52
N ASP A 56 -23.50 0.37 1.79
CA ASP A 56 -23.44 1.33 0.70
C ASP A 56 -22.51 0.90 -0.44
N LYS A 57 -22.94 1.25 -1.63
CA LYS A 57 -22.43 0.82 -2.94
C LYS A 57 -20.94 1.15 -3.09
N CYS A 58 -20.04 0.22 -2.79
CA CYS A 58 -18.61 0.39 -3.03
C CYS A 58 -18.35 0.75 -4.50
N ILE A 59 -17.80 1.94 -4.74
CA ILE A 59 -17.48 2.44 -6.08
C ILE A 59 -16.15 1.84 -6.54
N HIS A 60 -16.08 1.47 -7.82
CA HIS A 60 -14.84 0.97 -8.41
C HIS A 60 -13.79 2.08 -8.53
N GLN A 61 -12.53 1.70 -8.35
CA GLN A 61 -11.38 2.56 -8.62
C GLN A 61 -11.38 2.98 -10.09
N LYS A 62 -11.13 4.26 -10.36
CA LYS A 62 -10.93 4.73 -11.73
C LYS A 62 -9.60 4.25 -12.28
N GLU A 63 -9.58 3.96 -13.58
CA GLU A 63 -8.33 3.75 -14.33
C GLU A 63 -7.41 4.96 -14.16
N ILE A 64 -6.10 4.71 -14.15
CA ILE A 64 -5.08 5.74 -13.95
C ILE A 64 -4.33 5.90 -15.27
N ASP A 65 -4.42 7.08 -15.86
CA ASP A 65 -3.66 7.47 -17.04
C ASP A 65 -2.30 8.10 -16.65
N GLU A 66 -1.37 8.18 -17.60
CA GLU A 66 -0.05 8.78 -17.38
C GLU A 66 -0.12 10.28 -17.03
N GLU A 67 -1.19 10.94 -17.45
CA GLU A 67 -1.45 12.36 -17.23
C GLU A 67 -2.21 12.61 -15.91
N ASP A 68 -2.66 11.56 -15.21
CA ASP A 68 -3.41 11.73 -13.98
C ASP A 68 -2.53 12.25 -12.85
N VAL A 69 -3.05 13.26 -12.14
CA VAL A 69 -2.37 13.95 -11.06
C VAL A 69 -3.09 13.74 -9.73
N CYS A 70 -2.30 13.59 -8.65
CA CYS A 70 -2.84 13.53 -7.30
C CYS A 70 -3.49 14.88 -6.94
N PRO A 71 -4.77 14.92 -6.50
CA PRO A 71 -5.48 16.16 -6.22
C PRO A 71 -4.92 16.93 -5.00
N ILE A 72 -4.12 16.29 -4.15
CA ILE A 72 -3.54 16.91 -2.96
C ILE A 72 -2.19 17.57 -3.27
N CYS A 73 -1.28 16.87 -3.98
CA CYS A 73 0.07 17.36 -4.24
C CYS A 73 0.31 17.83 -5.68
N GLN A 74 -0.65 17.64 -6.59
CA GLN A 74 -0.59 18.00 -8.00
C GLN A 74 0.60 17.37 -8.75
N GLU A 75 1.09 16.22 -8.27
CA GLU A 75 2.11 15.44 -8.95
C GLU A 75 1.46 14.27 -9.69
N GLU A 76 2.02 13.89 -10.84
CA GLU A 76 1.66 12.70 -11.61
C GLU A 76 1.65 11.45 -10.71
N LEU A 77 0.58 10.66 -10.81
CA LEU A 77 0.36 9.48 -9.98
C LEU A 77 1.37 8.35 -10.27
N LEU A 78 1.69 8.13 -11.55
CA LEU A 78 2.52 7.00 -11.98
C LEU A 78 4.03 7.30 -11.98
N LYS A 79 4.43 8.58 -12.06
CA LYS A 79 5.83 8.99 -12.28
C LYS A 79 6.81 8.46 -11.24
N LYS A 80 6.41 8.48 -9.97
CA LYS A 80 7.29 8.13 -8.84
C LYS A 80 7.04 6.71 -8.31
N MET A 81 6.18 5.93 -8.97
CA MET A 81 5.70 4.61 -8.52
C MET A 81 5.33 4.60 -7.03
N LEU A 82 4.72 5.70 -6.56
CA LEU A 82 4.27 5.83 -5.19
C LEU A 82 3.01 4.99 -5.01
N PRO A 83 2.77 4.45 -3.81
CA PRO A 83 1.55 3.71 -3.57
C PRO A 83 0.34 4.65 -3.61
N ILE A 84 -0.71 4.19 -4.28
CA ILE A 84 -1.95 4.93 -4.54
C ILE A 84 -3.10 4.26 -3.80
N THR A 85 -4.04 5.08 -3.34
CA THR A 85 -5.35 4.68 -2.81
C THR A 85 -6.45 5.43 -3.55
N TYR A 86 -7.71 5.05 -3.34
CA TYR A 86 -8.84 5.70 -3.99
C TYR A 86 -10.04 5.87 -3.05
N CYS A 87 -10.95 6.77 -3.41
CA CYS A 87 -12.21 6.95 -2.69
C CYS A 87 -13.20 5.82 -3.00
N ARG A 88 -13.51 4.98 -1.99
CA ARG A 88 -14.43 3.85 -2.13
C ARG A 88 -15.91 4.21 -2.00
N TYR A 89 -16.19 5.39 -1.46
CA TYR A 89 -17.55 5.78 -1.04
C TYR A 89 -18.31 6.59 -2.10
N SER A 90 -17.64 7.36 -2.97
CA SER A 90 -18.36 8.10 -4.02
C SER A 90 -17.58 8.34 -5.31
N CYS A 91 -16.41 8.99 -5.27
CA CYS A 91 -15.81 9.53 -6.50
C CYS A 91 -14.86 8.60 -7.25
N GLY A 92 -14.35 7.54 -6.61
CA GLY A 92 -13.41 6.59 -7.22
C GLY A 92 -12.03 7.18 -7.57
N ASN A 93 -11.78 8.46 -7.27
CA ASN A 93 -10.54 9.14 -7.66
C ASN A 93 -9.33 8.64 -6.88
N ASN A 94 -8.20 8.62 -7.57
CA ASN A 94 -6.91 8.15 -7.10
C ASN A 94 -6.12 9.25 -6.39
N VAL A 95 -5.45 8.87 -5.30
CA VAL A 95 -4.66 9.76 -4.44
C VAL A 95 -3.45 8.99 -3.91
N HIS A 96 -2.29 9.64 -3.81
CA HIS A 96 -1.14 9.03 -3.12
C HIS A 96 -1.47 8.68 -1.67
N ILE A 97 -1.08 7.50 -1.19
CA ILE A 97 -1.27 7.09 0.22
C ILE A 97 -0.63 8.10 1.17
N LYS A 98 0.56 8.58 0.86
CA LYS A 98 1.25 9.60 1.67
C LYS A 98 0.42 10.88 1.81
N CYS A 99 -0.20 11.34 0.72
CA CYS A 99 -1.02 12.53 0.73
C CYS A 99 -2.32 12.31 1.51
N MET A 100 -2.95 11.15 1.37
CA MET A 100 -4.16 10.81 2.12
C MET A 100 -3.88 10.66 3.62
N LYS A 101 -2.70 10.18 4.01
CA LYS A 101 -2.29 10.13 5.42
C LYS A 101 -2.15 11.53 6.01
N ILE A 102 -1.44 12.42 5.32
CA ILE A 102 -1.31 13.82 5.76
C ILE A 102 -2.70 14.44 5.90
N TRP A 103 -3.60 14.19 4.94
CA TRP A 103 -4.98 14.67 5.01
C TRP A 103 -5.72 14.16 6.26
N ALA A 104 -5.64 12.86 6.54
CA ALA A 104 -6.23 12.25 7.73
C ALA A 104 -5.69 12.88 9.03
N ASP A 105 -4.36 13.02 9.14
CA ASP A 105 -3.71 13.60 10.32
C ASP A 105 -4.23 15.02 10.64
N HIS A 106 -4.56 15.82 9.60
CA HIS A 106 -5.13 17.16 9.80
C HIS A 106 -6.64 17.14 10.12
N GLN A 107 -7.38 16.11 9.70
CA GLN A 107 -8.81 15.96 10.05
C GLN A 107 -8.98 15.52 11.51
N ASP A 108 -8.10 14.68 12.04
CA ASP A 108 -8.13 14.19 13.42
C ASP A 108 -7.96 15.31 14.46
N GLU A 109 -7.30 16.42 14.09
CA GLU A 109 -7.25 17.62 14.95
C GLU A 109 -8.63 18.28 15.14
N THR A 110 -9.57 18.01 14.22
CA THR A 110 -10.90 18.63 14.18
C THR A 110 -12.03 17.68 14.61
N GLU A 111 -11.97 16.38 14.29
CA GLU A 111 -13.00 15.37 14.60
C GLU A 111 -12.38 14.01 15.02
N LYS A 112 -12.13 13.83 16.33
CA LYS A 112 -11.34 12.73 16.92
C LYS A 112 -11.79 11.28 16.69
N ASP A 113 -12.99 11.04 16.16
CA ASP A 113 -13.55 9.68 16.02
C ASP A 113 -14.30 9.49 14.68
N SER A 114 -14.04 10.34 13.68
CA SER A 114 -14.75 10.29 12.40
C SER A 114 -13.96 9.56 11.30
N VAL A 115 -14.67 8.84 10.44
CA VAL A 115 -14.08 8.24 9.23
C VAL A 115 -13.46 9.34 8.38
N VAL A 116 -12.22 9.12 7.90
CA VAL A 116 -11.50 10.09 7.07
C VAL A 116 -12.32 10.42 5.82
N LYS A 117 -12.77 11.68 5.73
CA LYS A 117 -13.55 12.18 4.60
C LYS A 117 -12.67 12.35 3.37
N CYS A 118 -13.20 12.03 2.19
CA CYS A 118 -12.49 12.24 0.94
C CYS A 118 -12.33 13.75 0.66
N PRO A 119 -11.11 14.24 0.34
CA PRO A 119 -10.87 15.67 0.08
C PRO A 119 -11.68 16.23 -1.10
N LEU A 120 -12.10 15.36 -2.01
CA LEU A 120 -12.86 15.72 -3.21
C LEU A 120 -14.38 15.65 -3.02
N CYS A 121 -14.86 14.90 -2.03
CA CYS A 121 -16.28 14.60 -1.90
C CYS A 121 -16.97 15.42 -0.82
N ARG A 122 -16.20 15.94 0.15
CA ARG A 122 -16.63 16.71 1.34
C ARG A 122 -17.93 16.24 1.97
#